data_AF-A0ABD0T0I2-F1
#
_entry.id   AF-A0ABD0T0I2-F1
#
_cell.length_a   1.000
_cell.length_b   1.000
_cell.length_c   1.000
_cell.angle_alpha   90.00
_cell.angle_beta   90.00
_cell.angle_gamma   90.00
#
_symmetry.space_group_name_H-M   'P 1'
#
loop_
_entity.id
_entity.type
_entity.pdbx_description
1 polymer ?
#
loop_
_entity_poly.entity_id
_entity_poly.type
_entity_poly.pdbx_seq_one_letter_code
_entity_poly.pdbx_strand_id
1 'polypeptide(L)'
;MPVIKYTSLAMKVVSLGLVIAAASCWAGAGVLKRPKYRDEQTLIGGTVWSQVIIPIGLIISMTVDETLDTFIHGYFLISGVVLLFSTGISLIVYEVVYAIKRRRSAIEAISINFKIADVPVATATATSDSDLKCDKIYLSIGILSVLAGTFTLVDFFLVVI
;
A
#
# COMPACT_ATOMS: atom_id res chain seq x y z
N MET A 1 16.20 8.64 -28.14
CA MET A 1 16.86 9.81 -27.53
C MET A 1 17.36 9.42 -26.13
N PRO A 2 18.65 9.65 -25.79
CA PRO A 2 19.22 9.22 -24.52
C PRO A 2 18.51 9.81 -23.30
N VAL A 3 17.96 11.03 -23.42
CA VAL A 3 17.20 11.71 -22.36
C VAL A 3 16.00 10.88 -21.88
N ILE A 4 15.23 10.28 -22.79
CA ILE A 4 14.04 9.48 -22.45
C ILE A 4 14.44 8.22 -21.67
N LYS A 5 15.57 7.58 -22.01
CA LYS A 5 16.10 6.42 -21.29
C LYS A 5 16.48 6.78 -19.84
N TYR A 6 17.16 7.92 -19.63
CA TYR A 6 17.53 8.36 -18.28
C TYR A 6 16.32 8.79 -17.45
N THR A 7 15.34 9.46 -18.07
CA THR A 7 14.08 9.83 -17.39
C THR A 7 13.27 8.59 -17.00
N SER A 8 13.13 7.60 -17.89
CA SER A 8 12.47 6.33 -17.58
C SER A 8 13.16 5.60 -16.44
N LEU A 9 14.50 5.50 -16.48
CA LEU A 9 15.28 4.89 -15.40
C LEU A 9 15.07 5.60 -14.06
N ALA A 10 15.09 6.93 -14.04
CA ALA A 10 14.84 7.71 -12.82
C ALA A 10 13.43 7.44 -12.26
N MET A 11 12.41 7.40 -13.11
CA MET A 11 11.03 7.12 -12.71
C MET A 11 10.88 5.71 -12.13
N LYS A 12 11.54 4.71 -12.71
CA LYS A 12 11.58 3.33 -12.17
C LYS A 12 12.23 3.28 -10.79
N VAL A 13 13.35 3.98 -10.59
CA VAL A 13 14.04 4.03 -9.29
C VAL A 13 13.19 4.73 -8.24
N VAL A 14 12.52 5.84 -8.58
CA VAL A 14 11.60 6.54 -7.67
C VAL A 14 10.42 5.65 -7.31
N SER A 15 9.79 5.01 -8.29
CA SER A 15 8.68 4.07 -8.07
C SER A 15 9.11 2.92 -7.15
N LEU A 16 10.27 2.31 -7.43
CA LEU A 16 10.84 1.25 -6.60
C LEU A 16 11.10 1.72 -5.16
N GLY A 17 11.66 2.92 -4.98
CA GLY A 17 11.89 3.51 -3.65
C GLY A 17 10.59 3.69 -2.85
N LEU A 18 9.51 4.10 -3.51
CA LEU A 18 8.19 4.24 -2.88
C LEU A 18 7.61 2.88 -2.46
N VAL A 19 7.76 1.84 -3.29
CA VAL A 19 7.29 0.49 -2.95
C VAL A 19 8.14 -0.13 -1.83
N ILE A 20 9.45 0.10 -1.82
CA ILE A 20 10.32 -0.33 -0.71
C ILE A 20 9.94 0.38 0.60
N ALA A 21 9.62 1.67 0.54
CA ALA A 21 9.13 2.41 1.71
C ALA A 21 7.80 1.82 2.22
N ALA A 22 6.88 1.45 1.31
CA ALA A 22 5.63 0.78 1.65
C ALA A 22 5.86 -0.61 2.28
N ALA A 23 6.77 -1.41 1.73
CA ALA A 23 7.17 -2.72 2.26
C ALA A 23 7.81 -2.59 3.65
N SER A 24 8.65 -1.57 3.84
CA SER A 24 9.30 -1.26 5.12
C SER A 24 8.28 -0.80 6.17
N CYS A 25 7.29 0.02 5.77
CA CYS A 25 6.18 0.41 6.63
C CYS A 25 5.36 -0.81 7.06
N TRP A 26 5.10 -1.75 6.14
CA TRP A 26 4.41 -3.00 6.44
C TRP A 26 5.22 -3.88 7.42
N ALA A 27 6.52 -4.07 7.18
CA ALA A 27 7.40 -4.84 8.06
C ALA A 27 7.52 -4.22 9.46
N GLY A 28 7.57 -2.89 9.54
CA GLY A 28 7.65 -2.12 10.79
C GLY A 28 6.34 -2.05 11.57
N ALA A 29 5.19 -2.36 10.96
CA ALA A 29 3.88 -2.24 11.58
C ALA A 29 3.56 -3.31 12.65
N GLY A 30 4.48 -4.27 12.90
CA GLY A 30 4.26 -5.30 13.91
C GLY A 30 3.12 -6.26 13.58
N VAL A 31 2.87 -6.46 12.29
CA VAL A 31 1.84 -7.32 11.66
C VAL A 31 1.78 -8.71 12.32
N LEU A 32 2.93 -9.26 12.71
CA LEU A 32 3.07 -10.55 13.41
C LEU A 32 2.31 -10.68 14.75
N LYS A 33 1.84 -9.59 15.38
CA LYS A 33 1.21 -9.64 16.71
C LYS A 33 -0.32 -9.82 16.70
N ARG A 34 -0.99 -9.92 15.54
CA ARG A 34 -2.47 -10.05 15.46
C ARG A 34 -2.90 -11.36 14.77
N PRO A 35 -3.20 -12.44 15.52
CA PRO A 35 -3.57 -13.72 14.94
C PRO A 35 -4.92 -13.71 14.19
N LYS A 36 -5.77 -12.70 14.42
CA LYS A 36 -7.13 -12.64 13.88
C LYS A 36 -7.21 -12.37 12.36
N TYR A 37 -6.16 -11.80 11.75
CA TYR A 37 -6.14 -11.40 10.33
C TYR A 37 -4.86 -11.85 9.60
N ARG A 38 -4.26 -12.97 10.03
CA ARG A 38 -2.94 -13.42 9.57
C ARG A 38 -2.88 -13.68 8.06
N ASP A 39 -3.95 -14.24 7.49
CA ASP A 39 -4.00 -14.59 6.08
C ASP A 39 -4.16 -13.34 5.19
N GLU A 40 -5.00 -12.40 5.61
CA GLU A 40 -5.16 -11.09 4.94
C GLU A 40 -3.86 -10.29 4.96
N GLN A 41 -3.16 -10.28 6.10
CA GLN A 41 -1.87 -9.64 6.24
C GLN A 41 -0.78 -10.30 5.39
N THR A 42 -0.78 -11.63 5.29
CA THR A 42 0.15 -12.38 4.43
C THR A 42 -0.11 -12.11 2.95
N LEU A 43 -1.39 -12.00 2.55
CA LEU A 43 -1.78 -11.65 1.19
C LEU A 43 -1.32 -10.22 0.83
N ILE A 44 -1.55 -9.25 1.72
CA ILE A 44 -1.09 -7.86 1.52
C ILE A 44 0.44 -7.81 1.46
N GLY A 45 1.12 -8.49 2.37
CA GLY A 45 2.58 -8.56 2.39
C GLY A 45 3.16 -9.18 1.12
N GLY A 46 2.61 -10.33 0.69
CA GLY A 46 3.00 -10.98 -0.57
C GLY A 46 2.75 -10.09 -1.78
N THR A 47 1.63 -9.36 -1.80
CA THR A 47 1.30 -8.41 -2.86
C THR A 47 2.31 -7.27 -2.88
N VAL A 48 2.61 -6.64 -1.75
CA VAL A 48 3.59 -5.53 -1.66
C VAL A 48 5.00 -6.00 -2.07
N TRP A 49 5.45 -7.16 -1.58
CA TRP A 49 6.76 -7.71 -1.95
C TRP A 49 6.84 -8.13 -3.42
N SER A 50 5.76 -8.63 -4.03
CA SER A 50 5.73 -8.90 -5.47
C SER A 50 5.95 -7.63 -6.30
N GLN A 51 5.43 -6.48 -5.84
CA GLN A 51 5.65 -5.18 -6.47
C GLN A 51 7.07 -4.64 -6.31
N VAL A 52 7.89 -5.21 -5.41
CA VAL A 52 9.32 -4.86 -5.29
C VAL A 52 10.16 -5.76 -6.21
N ILE A 53 9.90 -7.06 -6.17
CA ILE A 53 10.73 -8.06 -6.87
C ILE A 53 10.58 -7.94 -8.39
N ILE A 54 9.35 -7.73 -8.90
CA ILE A 54 9.08 -7.68 -10.35
C ILE A 54 9.80 -6.49 -11.01
N PRO A 55 9.71 -5.23 -10.51
CA PRO A 55 10.45 -4.12 -11.10
C PRO A 55 11.96 -4.24 -10.97
N ILE A 56 12.48 -4.83 -9.88
CA ILE A 56 13.92 -5.12 -9.75
C ILE A 56 14.37 -6.08 -10.84
N GLY A 57 13.61 -7.17 -11.05
CA GLY A 57 13.89 -8.13 -12.12
C GLY A 57 13.92 -7.45 -13.49
N LEU A 58 12.95 -6.59 -13.79
CA LEU A 58 12.93 -5.79 -15.02
C LEU A 58 14.15 -4.88 -15.17
N ILE A 59 14.52 -4.13 -14.12
CA ILE A 59 15.67 -3.22 -14.17
C ILE A 59 16.95 -4.02 -14.44
N ILE A 60 17.14 -5.14 -13.75
CA ILE A 60 18.29 -6.03 -13.95
C ILE A 60 18.31 -6.55 -15.39
N SER A 61 17.19 -7.08 -15.88
CA SER A 61 17.11 -7.61 -17.25
C SER A 61 17.37 -6.54 -18.31
N MET A 62 16.94 -5.30 -18.12
CA MET A 62 17.25 -4.19 -19.03
C MET A 62 18.73 -3.75 -18.98
N THR A 63 19.39 -3.88 -17.83
CA THR A 63 20.83 -3.57 -17.70
C THR A 63 21.73 -4.66 -18.24
N VAL A 64 21.27 -5.91 -18.27
CA VAL A 64 22.04 -7.07 -18.72
C VAL A 64 21.81 -7.39 -20.20
N ASP A 65 20.57 -7.26 -20.68
CA ASP A 65 20.20 -7.45 -22.09
C ASP A 65 19.53 -6.17 -22.62
N GLU A 66 20.22 -5.45 -23.52
CA GLU A 66 19.68 -4.23 -24.15
C GLU A 66 18.49 -4.49 -25.09
N THR A 67 18.17 -5.75 -25.39
CA THR A 67 17.12 -6.16 -26.34
C THR A 67 15.89 -6.73 -25.67
N LEU A 68 15.53 -6.27 -24.47
CA LEU A 68 14.26 -6.66 -23.87
C LEU A 68 13.12 -6.09 -24.73
N ASP A 69 12.34 -6.98 -25.33
CA ASP A 69 11.28 -6.62 -26.25
C ASP A 69 10.32 -5.62 -25.59
N THR A 70 10.04 -4.52 -26.29
CA THR A 70 9.18 -3.43 -25.80
C THR A 70 7.81 -3.97 -25.38
N PHE A 71 7.35 -5.05 -26.03
CA PHE A 71 6.13 -5.75 -25.66
C PHE A 71 6.19 -6.36 -24.25
N ILE A 72 7.28 -7.05 -23.92
CA ILE A 72 7.49 -7.67 -22.60
C ILE A 72 7.62 -6.58 -21.53
N HIS A 73 8.37 -5.52 -21.85
CA HIS A 73 8.55 -4.39 -20.94
C HIS A 73 7.22 -3.68 -20.62
N GLY A 74 6.41 -3.42 -21.65
CA GLY A 74 5.08 -2.85 -21.53
C GLY A 74 4.12 -3.75 -20.73
N TYR A 75 4.18 -5.08 -20.94
CA TYR A 75 3.36 -6.04 -20.20
C TYR A 75 3.63 -6.00 -18.69
N PHE A 76 4.90 -5.94 -18.28
CA PHE A 76 5.23 -5.83 -16.86
C PHE A 76 4.87 -4.46 -16.28
N LEU A 77 5.05 -3.38 -17.04
CA LEU A 77 4.66 -2.04 -16.63
C LEU A 77 3.15 -1.95 -16.40
N ILE A 78 2.34 -2.43 -17.34
CA ILE A 78 0.86 -2.36 -17.22
C ILE A 78 0.35 -3.27 -16.09
N SER A 79 0.95 -4.45 -15.91
CA SER A 79 0.64 -5.34 -14.78
C SER A 79 0.97 -4.65 -13.44
N GLY A 80 2.13 -4.00 -13.35
CA GLY A 80 2.52 -3.21 -12.19
C GLY A 80 1.56 -2.06 -11.90
N VAL A 81 1.13 -1.30 -12.92
CA VAL A 81 0.12 -0.25 -12.77
C VAL A 81 -1.18 -0.82 -12.20
N VAL A 82 -1.72 -1.87 -12.82
CA VAL A 82 -2.99 -2.49 -12.37
C VAL A 82 -2.89 -2.99 -10.93
N LEU A 83 -1.77 -3.64 -10.57
CA LEU A 83 -1.56 -4.15 -9.21
C LEU A 83 -1.37 -3.02 -8.19
N LEU A 84 -0.58 -1.99 -8.50
CA LEU A 84 -0.34 -0.85 -7.59
C LEU A 84 -1.61 -0.04 -7.33
N PHE A 85 -2.43 0.18 -8.37
CA PHE A 85 -3.71 0.87 -8.23
C PHE A 85 -4.75 0.00 -7.53
N SER A 86 -4.92 -1.26 -7.91
CA SER A 86 -5.90 -2.15 -7.27
C SER A 86 -5.58 -2.35 -5.79
N THR A 87 -4.31 -2.59 -5.44
CA THR A 87 -3.86 -2.74 -4.04
C THR A 87 -4.00 -1.42 -3.27
N GLY A 88 -3.53 -0.32 -3.85
CA GLY A 88 -3.57 0.99 -3.21
C GLY A 88 -5.00 1.46 -2.93
N ILE A 89 -5.89 1.35 -3.92
CA ILE A 89 -7.31 1.71 -3.78
C ILE A 89 -7.99 0.78 -2.78
N SER A 90 -7.75 -0.53 -2.84
CA SER A 90 -8.38 -1.49 -1.91
C SER A 90 -8.00 -1.18 -0.46
N LEU A 91 -6.73 -0.86 -0.18
CA LEU A 91 -6.28 -0.47 1.16
C LEU A 91 -6.92 0.84 1.63
N ILE A 92 -7.00 1.84 0.75
CA ILE A 92 -7.65 3.12 1.08
C ILE A 92 -9.15 2.92 1.35
N VAL A 93 -9.85 2.18 0.49
CA VAL A 93 -11.29 1.93 0.64
C VAL A 93 -11.58 1.13 1.91
N TYR A 94 -10.79 0.08 2.17
CA TYR A 94 -10.93 -0.72 3.38
C TYR A 94 -10.83 0.15 4.63
N GLU A 95 -9.80 1.00 4.69
CA GLU A 95 -9.57 1.91 5.82
C GLU A 95 -10.70 2.93 5.98
N VAL A 96 -11.16 3.55 4.88
CA VAL A 96 -12.25 4.52 4.89
C VAL A 96 -13.56 3.88 5.36
N VAL A 97 -13.90 2.70 4.84
CA VAL A 97 -15.12 1.97 5.23
C VAL A 97 -15.03 1.52 6.69
N TYR A 98 -13.88 1.04 7.13
CA TYR A 98 -13.64 0.64 8.52
C TYR A 98 -13.79 1.83 9.47
N ALA A 99 -13.20 2.98 9.14
CA ALA A 99 -13.32 4.21 9.90
C ALA A 99 -14.78 4.70 10.00
N ILE A 100 -15.55 4.62 8.92
CA ILE A 100 -16.99 4.96 8.92
C ILE A 100 -17.77 4.01 9.83
N LYS A 101 -17.53 2.69 9.73
CA LYS A 101 -18.21 1.69 10.57
C LYS A 101 -17.89 1.88 12.05
N ARG A 102 -16.62 2.16 12.38
CA ARG A 102 -16.17 2.46 13.75
C ARG A 102 -16.82 3.73 14.31
N ARG A 103 -16.95 4.79 13.51
CA ARG A 103 -17.67 6.02 13.91
C ARG A 103 -19.14 5.74 14.22
N ARG A 104 -19.82 4.90 13.43
CA ARG A 104 -21.21 4.51 13.69
C ARG A 104 -21.35 3.75 15.02
N SER A 105 -20.51 2.75 15.27
CA SER A 105 -20.53 2.00 16.53
C SER A 105 -20.14 2.84 17.75
N ALA A 106 -19.26 3.84 17.60
CA ALA A 106 -18.93 4.77 18.67
C ALA A 106 -20.12 5.68 19.04
N ILE A 107 -20.88 6.15 18.03
CA ILE A 107 -22.09 6.95 18.25
C ILE A 107 -23.17 6.11 18.96
N GLU A 108 -23.34 4.84 18.58
CA GLU A 108 -24.26 3.92 19.25
C GLU A 108 -23.84 3.63 20.71
N ALA A 109 -22.53 3.44 20.97
CA ALA A 109 -22.02 3.23 22.32
C ALA A 109 -22.18 4.47 23.23
N ILE A 110 -22.05 5.68 22.69
CA ILE A 110 -22.32 6.93 23.42
C ILE A 110 -23.82 7.04 23.75
N SER A 111 -24.69 6.67 22.81
CA SER A 111 -26.14 6.65 23.03
C SER A 111 -26.57 5.65 24.11
N ILE A 112 -25.86 4.51 24.25
CA ILE A 112 -26.14 3.52 25.29
C ILE A 112 -25.55 3.96 26.65
N ASN A 113 -24.33 4.50 26.68
CA ASN A 113 -23.71 4.98 27.92
C ASN A 113 -24.43 6.20 28.53
N PHE A 114 -25.04 7.07 27.72
CA PHE A 114 -25.91 8.14 28.22
C PHE A 114 -27.16 7.59 28.95
N LYS A 115 -27.56 6.35 28.65
CA LYS A 115 -28.66 5.65 29.31
C LYS A 115 -28.25 4.92 30.62
N ILE A 116 -26.95 4.81 30.92
CA ILE A 116 -26.38 4.05 32.05
C ILE A 116 -25.51 4.97 32.94
N ALA A 117 -25.79 6.27 32.98
CA ALA A 117 -25.01 7.25 33.73
C ALA A 117 -25.21 7.22 35.26
N ASP A 118 -25.30 6.03 35.86
CA ASP A 118 -25.44 5.83 37.33
C ASP A 118 -24.36 4.90 37.93
N VAL A 119 -23.27 4.55 37.22
CA VAL A 119 -22.21 3.67 37.78
C VAL A 119 -20.81 4.28 37.53
N PRO A 120 -19.93 4.38 38.56
CA PRO A 120 -18.69 5.15 38.46
C PRO A 120 -17.63 4.43 37.61
N VAL A 121 -17.05 5.24 36.73
CA VAL A 121 -16.08 4.90 35.69
C VAL A 121 -14.68 4.81 36.27
N ALA A 122 -14.12 3.60 36.31
CA ALA A 122 -12.68 3.38 36.35
C ALA A 122 -12.35 2.22 35.40
N THR A 123 -11.20 2.28 34.72
CA THR A 123 -10.62 1.23 33.84
C THR A 123 -11.18 1.03 32.43
N ALA A 124 -11.06 2.04 31.56
CA ALA A 124 -11.27 1.84 30.10
C ALA A 124 -10.30 2.63 29.18
N THR A 125 -9.11 2.99 29.63
CA THR A 125 -8.24 3.95 28.90
C THR A 125 -6.95 3.38 28.28
N ALA A 126 -6.66 2.08 28.35
CA ALA A 126 -5.34 1.57 27.94
C ALA A 126 -5.25 0.81 26.59
N THR A 127 -6.36 0.47 25.93
CA THR A 127 -6.36 -0.40 24.73
C THR A 127 -6.65 0.30 23.40
N SER A 128 -7.00 1.58 23.42
CA SER A 128 -7.44 2.32 22.21
C SER A 128 -6.30 2.77 21.28
N ASP A 129 -5.09 2.95 21.81
CA ASP A 129 -4.05 3.72 21.12
C ASP A 129 -3.21 2.89 20.12
N SER A 130 -3.14 1.57 20.33
CA SER A 130 -2.43 0.63 19.45
C SER A 130 -3.26 0.24 18.22
N ASP A 131 -4.59 0.31 18.28
CA ASP A 131 -5.47 0.21 17.11
C ASP A 131 -5.33 1.45 16.21
N LEU A 132 -5.34 2.64 16.81
CA LEU A 132 -5.29 3.93 16.08
C LEU A 132 -3.98 4.17 15.29
N LYS A 133 -2.85 3.62 15.74
CA LYS A 133 -1.57 3.73 15.01
C LYS A 133 -1.50 2.79 13.81
N CYS A 134 -2.14 1.63 13.88
CA CYS A 134 -2.08 0.62 12.82
C CYS A 134 -2.93 1.02 11.60
N ASP A 135 -4.10 1.62 11.86
CA ASP A 135 -5.03 2.22 10.89
C ASP A 135 -4.31 3.20 9.93
N LYS A 136 -3.44 4.07 10.48
CA LYS A 136 -2.68 5.05 9.69
C LYS A 136 -1.61 4.43 8.78
N ILE A 137 -1.09 3.25 9.13
CA ILE A 137 -0.03 2.60 8.36
C ILE A 137 -0.61 2.00 7.08
N TYR A 138 -1.77 1.35 7.13
CA TYR A 138 -2.44 0.83 5.93
C TYR A 138 -2.84 1.96 4.97
N LEU A 139 -3.33 3.08 5.51
CA LEU A 139 -3.58 4.29 4.71
C LEU A 139 -2.31 4.80 4.03
N SER A 140 -1.19 4.86 4.77
CA SER A 140 0.10 5.33 4.25
C SER A 140 0.64 4.39 3.15
N ILE A 141 0.55 3.08 3.35
CA ILE A 141 0.90 2.06 2.34
C ILE A 141 0.03 2.24 1.09
N GLY A 142 -1.29 2.44 1.27
CA GLY A 142 -2.22 2.68 0.17
C GLY A 142 -1.84 3.92 -0.65
N ILE A 143 -1.57 5.05 0.01
CA ILE A 143 -1.16 6.30 -0.65
C ILE A 143 0.17 6.12 -1.40
N LEU A 144 1.17 5.49 -0.75
CA LEU A 144 2.47 5.20 -1.37
C LEU A 144 2.32 4.30 -2.61
N SER A 145 1.43 3.29 -2.56
CA SER A 145 1.14 2.40 -3.69
C SER A 145 0.48 3.14 -4.85
N VAL A 146 -0.48 4.03 -4.60
CA VAL A 146 -1.12 4.84 -5.64
C VAL A 146 -0.15 5.82 -6.27
N LEU A 147 0.73 6.44 -5.47
CA LEU A 147 1.79 7.31 -5.99
C LEU A 147 2.77 6.52 -6.87
N ALA A 148 3.26 5.37 -6.39
CA ALA A 148 4.12 4.49 -7.18
C ALA A 148 3.43 4.04 -8.49
N GLY A 149 2.13 3.72 -8.44
CA GLY A 149 1.33 3.39 -9.61
C GLY A 149 1.26 4.54 -10.61
N THR A 150 1.15 5.77 -10.13
CA THR A 150 1.14 6.98 -10.98
C THR A 150 2.49 7.19 -11.67
N PHE A 151 3.61 7.04 -10.96
CA PHE A 151 4.94 7.12 -11.56
C PHE A 151 5.17 6.02 -12.61
N THR A 152 4.70 4.80 -12.31
CA THR A 152 4.80 3.65 -13.22
C THR A 152 3.93 3.84 -14.47
N LEU A 153 2.76 4.48 -14.34
CA LEU A 153 1.89 4.81 -15.45
C LEU A 153 2.51 5.88 -16.36
N VAL A 154 3.13 6.92 -15.78
CA VAL A 154 3.87 7.93 -16.56
C VAL A 154 5.04 7.28 -17.30
N ASP A 155 5.77 6.38 -16.65
CA ASP A 155 6.85 5.63 -17.27
C ASP A 155 6.36 4.73 -18.42
N PHE A 156 5.20 4.08 -18.25
CA PHE A 156 4.56 3.32 -19.34
C PHE A 156 4.27 4.21 -20.57
N PHE A 157 3.68 5.40 -20.37
CA PHE A 157 3.44 6.33 -21.47
C PHE A 157 4.74 6.80 -22.14
N LEU A 158 5.82 7.00 -21.37
CA LEU A 158 7.13 7.40 -21.91
C LEU A 158 7.85 6.29 -22.69
N VAL A 159 7.56 5.02 -22.40
CA VAL A 159 8.18 3.87 -23.09
C VAL A 159 7.39 3.48 -24.34
N VAL A 160 6.06 3.68 -24.34
CA VAL A 160 5.17 3.27 -25.43
C VAL A 160 4.99 4.34 -26.52
N ILE A 161 5.09 5.63 -26.17
CA ILE A 161 5.02 6.77 -27.10
C ILE A 161 6.42 7.09 -27.63
#